data_AF-A0A2I1GFM4-F1
#
_entry.id   AF-A0A2I1GFM4-F1
#
_cell.length_a   1.000
_cell.length_b   1.000
_cell.length_c   1.000
_cell.angle_alpha   90.00
_cell.angle_beta   90.00
_cell.angle_gamma   90.00
#
_symmetry.space_group_name_H-M   'P 1'
#
loop_
_entity.id
_entity.type
_entity.pdbx_description
1 polymer ?
#
loop_
_entity_poly.entity_id
_entity_poly.type
_entity_poly.pdbx_seq_one_letter_code
_entity_poly.pdbx_strand_id
1 'polypeptide(L)'
;MEKLYNNRLGNDEITRLIPIRLRQQVYTALGTRGFNDIKKPLNNYSKHNFIDIISKRMNKIMNQFRRIKDNEKRKYVNSLAEDLVRNAVKIFYFRLPIQEPKAEYRWFENDEKVNKSYMKGSWNDDDIKNLVVEVCAFPMICRQHPDGLKVFTPAKVFTRRYKKRNLIGKFTDKIRKKLTPNDNSVLTLQGDYGSNDSDDSGESGQSDDDDSDDSDDSDDSDDSGDSGNSNESN
;
A
#
# COMPACT_ATOMS: atom_id res chain seq x y z
N MET A 1 -5.84 29.22 -21.08
CA MET A 1 -5.56 27.84 -21.55
C MET A 1 -6.11 27.60 -22.95
N GLU A 2 -7.37 27.95 -23.26
CA GLU A 2 -7.95 27.76 -24.62
C GLU A 2 -7.17 28.40 -25.78
N LYS A 3 -6.67 29.63 -25.61
CA LYS A 3 -5.83 30.30 -26.63
C LYS A 3 -4.55 29.54 -26.97
N LEU A 4 -4.02 28.73 -26.05
CA LEU A 4 -2.82 27.93 -26.31
C LEU A 4 -3.18 26.62 -27.00
N TYR A 5 -4.29 26.00 -26.59
CA TYR A 5 -4.80 24.75 -27.17
C TYR A 5 -5.21 24.93 -28.64
N ASN A 6 -5.94 26.00 -28.96
CA ASN A 6 -6.49 26.20 -30.30
C ASN A 6 -5.49 26.77 -31.33
N ASN A 7 -4.38 27.38 -30.89
CA ASN A 7 -3.50 28.16 -31.76
C ASN A 7 -2.08 27.58 -31.92
N ARG A 8 -1.81 26.38 -31.40
CA ARG A 8 -0.49 25.75 -31.48
C ARG A 8 -0.61 24.35 -32.07
N LEU A 9 0.28 24.04 -33.01
CA LEU A 9 0.43 22.68 -33.53
C LEU A 9 1.08 21.80 -32.45
N GLY A 10 0.49 20.65 -32.18
CA GLY A 10 0.99 19.69 -31.19
C GLY A 10 0.32 18.33 -31.37
N ASN A 11 0.93 17.27 -30.81
CA ASN A 11 0.28 15.97 -30.75
C ASN A 11 -0.54 15.87 -29.46
N ASP A 12 -1.85 16.09 -29.60
CA ASP A 12 -2.81 16.03 -28.50
C ASP A 12 -2.86 14.66 -27.82
N GLU A 13 -2.61 13.59 -28.58
CA GLU A 13 -2.59 12.24 -28.02
C GLU A 13 -1.39 12.03 -27.11
N ILE A 14 -0.19 12.44 -27.55
CA ILE A 14 1.03 12.38 -26.72
C ILE A 14 0.84 13.22 -25.45
N THR A 15 0.31 14.44 -25.59
CA THR A 15 0.07 15.35 -24.46
C THR A 15 -0.92 14.77 -23.45
N ARG A 16 -1.94 14.04 -23.92
CA ARG A 16 -2.92 13.34 -23.07
C ARG A 16 -2.33 12.09 -22.39
N LEU A 17 -1.46 11.34 -23.07
CA LEU A 17 -0.90 10.08 -22.58
C LEU A 17 0.28 10.25 -21.62
N ILE A 18 1.05 11.33 -21.72
CA ILE A 18 2.23 11.56 -20.86
C ILE A 18 1.87 11.57 -19.36
N PRO A 19 0.87 12.34 -18.87
CA PRO A 19 0.53 12.36 -17.45
C PRO A 19 0.08 10.99 -16.92
N ILE A 20 -0.62 10.22 -17.76
CA ILE A 20 -1.05 8.86 -17.47
C ILE A 20 0.17 7.96 -17.24
N ARG A 21 1.12 7.95 -18.18
CA ARG A 21 2.33 7.14 -18.07
C ARG A 21 3.20 7.53 -16.88
N LEU A 22 3.38 8.83 -16.65
CA LEU A 22 4.13 9.33 -15.51
C LEU A 22 3.53 8.84 -14.18
N ARG A 23 2.21 8.98 -14.04
CA ARG A 23 1.47 8.50 -12.88
C ARG A 23 1.65 7.00 -12.66
N GLN A 24 1.55 6.20 -13.72
CA GLN A 24 1.77 4.76 -13.66
C GLN A 24 3.19 4.41 -13.20
N GLN A 25 4.21 5.10 -13.73
CA GLN A 25 5.61 4.90 -13.33
C GLN A 25 5.84 5.26 -11.86
N VAL A 26 5.35 6.42 -11.41
CA VAL A 26 5.47 6.87 -10.02
C VAL A 26 4.82 5.85 -9.08
N TYR A 27 3.58 5.43 -9.34
CA TYR A 27 2.89 4.46 -8.50
C TYR A 27 3.54 3.06 -8.54
N THR A 28 4.15 2.68 -9.65
CA THR A 28 4.90 1.40 -9.76
C THR A 28 6.15 1.42 -8.89
N ALA A 29 6.91 2.52 -8.92
CA ALA A 29 8.08 2.72 -8.07
C ALA A 29 7.69 2.72 -6.59
N LEU A 30 6.65 3.49 -6.22
CA LEU A 30 6.14 3.55 -4.85
C LEU A 30 5.56 2.22 -4.38
N GLY A 31 4.85 1.48 -5.24
CA GLY A 31 4.34 0.14 -4.93
C GLY A 31 5.41 -0.92 -4.73
N THR A 32 6.63 -0.64 -5.17
CA THR A 32 7.79 -1.52 -5.00
C THR A 32 8.62 -1.14 -3.78
N ARG A 33 8.73 0.17 -3.46
CA ARG A 33 9.67 0.67 -2.42
C ARG A 33 9.03 1.43 -1.27
N GLY A 34 7.90 2.09 -1.50
CA GLY A 34 7.37 3.17 -0.63
C GLY A 34 7.02 2.75 0.80
N PHE A 35 6.73 1.47 1.04
CA PHE A 35 6.46 0.94 2.38
C PHE A 35 7.31 -0.30 2.69
N ASN A 36 8.48 -0.43 2.06
CA ASN A 36 9.44 -1.48 2.40
C ASN A 36 10.23 -1.14 3.67
N ASP A 37 10.99 -2.11 4.16
CA ASP A 37 11.88 -1.87 5.29
C ASP A 37 13.00 -0.90 4.91
N ILE A 38 13.36 -0.08 5.88
CA ILE A 38 14.38 0.95 5.75
C ILE A 38 15.73 0.30 6.02
N LYS A 39 16.60 0.32 5.01
CA LYS A 39 17.99 -0.12 5.15
C LYS A 39 18.73 0.86 6.06
N LYS A 40 19.36 0.34 7.10
CA LYS A 40 20.25 1.09 8.00
C LYS A 40 21.71 0.78 7.67
N PRO A 41 22.66 1.62 8.12
CA PRO A 41 24.09 1.25 8.14
C PRO A 41 24.30 -0.10 8.84
N LEU A 42 25.38 -0.82 8.50
CA LEU A 42 25.73 -2.15 9.03
C LEU A 42 24.76 -3.30 8.64
N ASN A 43 24.14 -3.25 7.47
CA ASN A 43 23.26 -4.32 6.96
C ASN A 43 22.05 -4.64 7.88
N ASN A 44 21.66 -3.67 8.70
CA ASN A 44 20.48 -3.75 9.54
C ASN A 44 19.26 -3.19 8.81
N TYR A 45 18.07 -3.63 9.23
CA TYR A 45 16.80 -3.18 8.68
C TYR A 45 15.90 -2.70 9.80
N SER A 46 15.17 -1.61 9.56
CA SER A 46 14.08 -1.19 10.43
C SER A 46 12.76 -1.17 9.68
N LYS A 47 11.70 -1.56 10.38
CA LYS A 47 10.36 -1.56 9.83
C LYS A 47 9.90 -0.16 9.48
N HIS A 48 9.15 -0.04 8.39
CA HIS A 48 8.43 1.19 8.09
C HIS A 48 7.44 1.50 9.21
N ASN A 49 7.49 2.71 9.78
CA ASN A 49 6.72 3.09 10.97
C ASN A 49 5.21 2.84 10.82
N PHE A 50 4.63 3.25 9.70
CA PHE A 50 3.21 2.99 9.40
C PHE A 50 2.87 1.49 9.39
N ILE A 51 3.73 0.65 8.81
CA ILE A 51 3.48 -0.80 8.73
C ILE A 51 3.55 -1.40 10.14
N ASP A 52 4.55 -1.02 10.95
CA ASP A 52 4.69 -1.51 12.31
C ASP A 52 3.49 -1.14 13.20
N ILE A 53 3.07 0.13 13.18
CA ILE A 53 1.94 0.62 13.98
C ILE A 53 0.64 -0.10 13.61
N ILE A 54 0.31 -0.16 12.32
CA ILE A 54 -0.95 -0.77 11.86
C ILE A 54 -0.94 -2.29 12.09
N SER A 55 0.19 -2.96 11.88
CA SER A 55 0.30 -4.41 12.10
C SER A 55 0.15 -4.77 13.58
N LYS A 56 0.75 -3.98 14.49
CA LYS A 56 0.54 -4.13 15.94
C LYS A 56 -0.91 -3.90 16.33
N ARG A 57 -1.56 -2.86 15.79
CA ARG A 57 -2.99 -2.60 16.03
C ARG A 57 -3.86 -3.75 15.55
N MET A 58 -3.61 -4.26 14.35
CA MET A 58 -4.34 -5.40 13.78
C MET A 58 -4.19 -6.64 14.67
N ASN A 59 -2.95 -6.99 15.08
CA ASN A 59 -2.71 -8.10 15.99
C ASN A 59 -3.41 -7.92 17.35
N LYS A 60 -3.43 -6.70 17.89
CA LYS A 60 -4.14 -6.37 19.14
C LYS A 60 -5.64 -6.65 19.01
N ILE A 61 -6.27 -6.24 17.91
CA ILE A 61 -7.69 -6.51 17.64
C ILE A 61 -7.92 -8.01 17.48
N MET A 62 -7.10 -8.71 16.69
CA MET A 62 -7.24 -10.15 16.47
C MET A 62 -7.13 -10.95 17.77
N ASN A 63 -6.27 -10.54 18.69
CA ASN A 63 -6.07 -11.19 19.98
C ASN A 63 -7.28 -11.04 20.94
N GLN A 64 -8.25 -10.17 20.63
CA GLN A 64 -9.53 -10.15 21.35
C GLN A 64 -10.40 -11.37 21.01
N PHE A 65 -10.18 -11.99 19.85
CA PHE A 65 -10.98 -13.11 19.34
C PHE A 65 -10.22 -14.44 19.34
N ARG A 66 -8.94 -14.46 19.70
CA ARG A 66 -8.10 -15.67 19.70
C ARG A 66 -7.09 -15.68 20.84
N ARG A 67 -6.68 -16.87 21.29
CA ARG A 67 -5.52 -17.08 22.18
C ARG A 67 -4.57 -18.10 21.58
N ILE A 68 -3.33 -17.69 21.30
CA ILE A 68 -2.27 -18.57 20.80
C ILE A 68 -1.35 -18.90 21.98
N LYS A 69 -1.36 -20.16 22.42
CA LYS A 69 -0.55 -20.63 23.57
C LYS A 69 0.93 -20.77 23.20
N ASP A 70 1.20 -21.30 22.02
CA ASP A 70 2.55 -21.55 21.54
C ASP A 70 3.27 -20.24 21.16
N ASN A 71 4.48 -20.05 21.69
CA ASN A 71 5.21 -18.79 21.56
C ASN A 71 5.75 -18.58 20.15
N GLU A 72 6.25 -19.62 19.49
CA GLU A 72 6.83 -19.54 18.15
C GLU A 72 5.74 -19.28 17.12
N LYS A 73 4.66 -20.05 17.17
CA LYS A 73 3.46 -19.85 16.37
C LYS A 73 2.89 -18.46 16.56
N ARG A 74 2.88 -17.94 17.79
CA ARG A 74 2.41 -16.57 18.05
C ARG A 74 3.30 -15.53 17.36
N LYS A 75 4.63 -15.68 17.40
CA LYS A 75 5.55 -14.78 16.70
C LYS A 75 5.32 -14.82 15.19
N TYR A 76 5.29 -16.02 14.61
CA TYR A 76 5.03 -16.22 13.17
C TYR A 76 3.67 -15.65 12.74
N VAL A 77 2.60 -15.97 13.46
CA VAL A 77 1.26 -15.49 13.09
C VAL A 77 1.16 -13.97 13.24
N ASN A 78 1.85 -13.37 14.21
CA ASN A 78 1.88 -11.92 14.36
C ASN A 78 2.68 -11.24 13.24
N SER A 79 3.74 -11.86 12.71
CA SER A 79 4.51 -11.30 11.59
C SER A 79 3.72 -11.28 10.29
N LEU A 80 2.77 -12.21 10.07
CA LEU A 80 1.88 -12.21 8.90
C LEU A 80 1.03 -10.92 8.78
N ALA A 81 0.79 -10.22 9.88
CA ALA A 81 0.06 -8.95 9.83
C ALA A 81 0.81 -7.88 9.01
N GLU A 82 2.15 -7.89 9.06
CA GLU A 82 2.98 -6.93 8.34
C GLU A 82 2.87 -7.12 6.83
N ASP A 83 2.96 -8.36 6.37
CA ASP A 83 2.78 -8.70 4.96
C ASP A 83 1.36 -8.37 4.49
N LEU A 84 0.35 -8.63 5.32
CA LEU A 84 -1.03 -8.29 4.98
C LEU A 84 -1.22 -6.79 4.81
N VAL A 85 -0.70 -5.98 5.73
CA VAL A 85 -0.80 -4.51 5.66
C VAL A 85 -0.07 -3.99 4.44
N ARG A 86 1.15 -4.46 4.15
CA ARG A 86 1.89 -4.07 2.94
C ARG A 86 1.14 -4.43 1.67
N ASN A 87 0.58 -5.64 1.59
CA ASN A 87 -0.20 -6.08 0.44
C ASN A 87 -1.47 -5.25 0.25
N ALA A 88 -2.17 -4.90 1.34
CA ALA A 88 -3.34 -4.03 1.28
C ALA A 88 -2.97 -2.64 0.74
N VAL A 89 -1.95 -1.98 1.30
CA VAL A 89 -1.48 -0.67 0.81
C VAL A 89 -1.06 -0.76 -0.66
N LYS A 90 -0.31 -1.81 -1.02
CA LYS A 90 0.13 -2.03 -2.40
C LYS A 90 -1.02 -2.14 -3.38
N ILE A 91 -2.07 -2.87 -3.03
CA ILE A 91 -3.25 -3.02 -3.87
C ILE A 91 -4.03 -1.70 -3.94
N PHE A 92 -4.49 -1.21 -2.80
CA PHE A 92 -5.49 -0.13 -2.76
C PHE A 92 -4.90 1.25 -3.03
N TYR A 93 -3.68 1.53 -2.59
CA TYR A 93 -3.08 2.86 -2.69
C TYR A 93 -2.21 3.04 -3.94
N PHE A 94 -1.59 1.96 -4.44
CA PHE A 94 -0.66 2.04 -5.56
C PHE A 94 -1.17 1.36 -6.83
N ARG A 95 -1.69 0.14 -6.76
CA ARG A 95 -2.11 -0.61 -7.96
C ARG A 95 -3.42 -0.15 -8.56
N LEU A 96 -4.43 0.15 -7.74
CA LEU A 96 -5.73 0.60 -8.28
C LEU A 96 -5.63 1.90 -9.08
N PRO A 97 -4.86 2.92 -8.63
CA PRO A 97 -4.63 4.09 -9.45
C PRO A 97 -3.98 3.75 -10.80
N ILE A 98 -2.98 2.86 -10.88
CA ILE A 98 -2.24 2.58 -12.13
C ILE A 98 -3.16 2.18 -13.30
N GLN A 99 -4.32 1.57 -13.03
CA GLN A 99 -5.26 1.18 -14.07
C GLN A 99 -5.77 2.39 -14.87
N GLU A 100 -5.92 2.18 -16.18
CA GLU A 100 -6.47 3.19 -17.07
C GLU A 100 -7.76 2.68 -17.71
N PRO A 101 -8.88 3.36 -17.46
CA PRO A 101 -9.09 4.45 -16.48
C PRO A 101 -9.10 3.95 -15.04
N LYS A 102 -8.89 4.88 -14.09
CA LYS A 102 -8.73 4.57 -12.66
C LYS A 102 -9.85 3.67 -12.15
N ALA A 103 -9.46 2.57 -11.51
CA ALA A 103 -10.41 1.68 -10.86
C ALA A 103 -10.79 2.21 -9.48
N GLU A 104 -12.02 1.92 -9.09
CA GLU A 104 -12.61 2.20 -7.79
C GLU A 104 -12.89 0.89 -7.07
N TYR A 105 -13.16 0.97 -5.77
CA TYR A 105 -13.59 -0.17 -4.99
C TYR A 105 -14.80 0.16 -4.12
N ARG A 106 -15.66 -0.84 -3.91
CA ARG A 106 -16.85 -0.74 -3.05
C ARG A 106 -16.90 -1.92 -2.08
N TRP A 107 -17.02 -1.58 -0.81
CA TRP A 107 -17.38 -2.54 0.25
C TRP A 107 -18.90 -2.66 0.31
N PHE A 108 -19.36 -3.87 0.65
CA PHE A 108 -20.77 -4.14 0.86
C PHE A 108 -21.04 -4.27 2.36
N GLU A 109 -22.06 -3.53 2.82
CA GLU A 109 -22.47 -3.47 4.21
C GLU A 109 -23.21 -4.73 4.64
N ASN A 110 -23.28 -4.94 5.96
CA ASN A 110 -24.14 -5.96 6.54
C ASN A 110 -25.60 -5.73 6.11
N ASP A 111 -26.33 -6.81 5.86
CA ASP A 111 -27.73 -6.79 5.39
C ASP A 111 -27.96 -6.34 3.93
N GLU A 112 -26.92 -5.96 3.17
CA GLU A 112 -27.09 -5.73 1.73
C GLU A 112 -27.50 -7.03 1.01
N LYS A 113 -28.46 -6.94 0.09
CA LYS A 113 -28.93 -8.10 -0.69
C LYS A 113 -27.80 -8.59 -1.60
N VAL A 114 -27.65 -9.92 -1.66
CA VAL A 114 -26.64 -10.53 -2.52
C VAL A 114 -26.97 -10.28 -3.99
N ASN A 115 -25.98 -9.79 -4.75
CA ASN A 115 -26.07 -9.60 -6.19
C ASN A 115 -24.93 -10.36 -6.88
N LYS A 116 -25.29 -11.37 -7.70
CA LYS A 116 -24.34 -12.23 -8.42
C LYS A 116 -23.44 -11.49 -9.41
N SER A 117 -23.91 -10.37 -9.95
CA SER A 117 -23.12 -9.54 -10.87
C SER A 117 -22.00 -8.79 -10.16
N TYR A 118 -22.12 -8.58 -8.83
CA TYR A 118 -21.19 -7.76 -8.05
C TYR A 118 -20.46 -8.52 -6.95
N MET A 119 -20.93 -9.73 -6.60
CA MET A 119 -20.46 -10.48 -5.44
C MET A 119 -20.23 -11.95 -5.78
N LYS A 120 -19.25 -12.54 -5.10
CA LYS A 120 -18.92 -13.96 -5.13
C LYS A 120 -18.83 -14.50 -3.70
N GLY A 121 -19.33 -15.72 -3.51
CA GLY A 121 -19.24 -16.46 -2.26
C GLY A 121 -19.82 -17.86 -2.42
N SER A 122 -20.07 -18.54 -1.30
CA SER A 122 -20.54 -19.93 -1.30
C SER A 122 -22.04 -19.97 -1.12
N TRP A 123 -22.78 -20.02 -2.22
CA TRP A 123 -24.24 -20.22 -2.22
C TRP A 123 -24.69 -20.97 -3.48
N ASN A 124 -25.80 -21.68 -3.37
CA ASN A 124 -26.50 -22.21 -4.53
C ASN A 124 -27.35 -21.12 -5.18
N ASP A 125 -27.53 -21.24 -6.50
CA ASP A 125 -28.19 -20.22 -7.30
C ASP A 125 -29.64 -19.95 -6.89
N ASP A 126 -30.32 -20.97 -6.38
CA ASP A 126 -31.72 -20.93 -5.95
C ASP A 126 -31.93 -20.20 -4.61
N ASP A 127 -30.89 -20.12 -3.77
CA ASP A 127 -30.99 -19.57 -2.41
C ASP A 127 -30.83 -18.04 -2.35
N ILE A 128 -30.34 -17.41 -3.42
CA ILE A 128 -29.82 -16.04 -3.42
C ILE A 128 -30.85 -15.00 -3.03
N LYS A 129 -32.11 -15.20 -3.42
CA LYS A 129 -33.21 -14.24 -3.13
C LYS A 129 -33.36 -13.98 -1.63
N ASN A 130 -32.97 -14.93 -0.79
CA ASN A 130 -33.09 -14.86 0.66
C ASN A 130 -31.75 -14.58 1.35
N LEU A 131 -30.66 -14.34 0.62
CA LEU A 131 -29.35 -14.10 1.17
C LEU A 131 -29.02 -12.62 1.26
N VAL A 132 -28.38 -12.26 2.37
CA VAL A 132 -27.79 -10.94 2.58
C VAL A 132 -26.33 -11.09 2.98
N VAL A 133 -25.56 -10.05 2.73
CA VAL A 133 -24.16 -9.93 3.15
C VAL A 133 -24.10 -9.95 4.67
N GLU A 134 -23.34 -10.91 5.20
CA GLU A 134 -22.95 -10.92 6.61
C GLU A 134 -21.63 -10.18 6.79
N VAL A 135 -20.64 -10.53 5.96
CA VAL A 135 -19.31 -9.91 5.96
C VAL A 135 -18.82 -9.77 4.52
N CYS A 136 -18.37 -8.57 4.14
CA CYS A 136 -17.60 -8.36 2.92
C CYS A 136 -16.11 -8.53 3.26
N ALA A 137 -15.50 -9.61 2.77
CA ALA A 137 -14.11 -9.96 3.07
C ALA A 137 -13.11 -9.34 2.08
N PHE A 138 -13.57 -9.02 0.87
CA PHE A 138 -12.80 -8.28 -0.13
C PHE A 138 -13.76 -7.43 -0.96
N PRO A 139 -13.44 -6.15 -1.25
CA PRO A 139 -14.36 -5.26 -1.92
C PRO A 139 -14.50 -5.63 -3.40
N MET A 140 -15.57 -5.15 -4.02
CA MET A 140 -15.68 -5.17 -5.47
C MET A 140 -14.71 -4.15 -6.04
N ILE A 141 -13.97 -4.51 -7.09
CA ILE A 141 -13.16 -3.59 -7.90
C ILE A 141 -13.91 -3.32 -9.19
N CYS A 142 -14.19 -2.05 -9.48
CA CYS A 142 -15.06 -1.65 -10.57
C CYS A 142 -14.64 -0.30 -11.15
N ARG A 143 -15.33 0.11 -12.22
CA ARG A 143 -15.21 1.43 -12.82
C ARG A 143 -16.54 1.84 -13.42
N GLN A 144 -16.87 3.13 -13.32
CA GLN A 144 -17.97 3.70 -14.08
C GLN A 144 -17.65 3.72 -15.59
N HIS A 145 -18.52 3.13 -16.39
CA HIS A 145 -18.50 3.17 -17.86
C HIS A 145 -19.78 3.87 -18.37
N PRO A 146 -19.77 4.46 -19.58
CA PRO A 146 -20.99 4.98 -20.20
C PRO A 146 -22.14 3.96 -20.24
N ASP A 147 -21.82 2.69 -20.50
CA ASP A 147 -22.79 1.59 -20.57
C ASP A 147 -23.16 0.98 -19.20
N GLY A 148 -22.69 1.59 -18.10
CA GLY A 148 -22.96 1.15 -16.74
C GLY A 148 -21.71 0.77 -15.94
N LEU A 149 -21.90 0.14 -14.79
CA LEU A 149 -20.80 -0.23 -13.90
C LEU A 149 -20.03 -1.43 -14.46
N LYS A 150 -18.77 -1.23 -14.84
CA LYS A 150 -17.88 -2.32 -15.27
C LYS A 150 -17.19 -2.92 -14.05
N VAL A 151 -17.46 -4.20 -13.79
CA VAL A 151 -16.85 -4.95 -12.68
C VAL A 151 -15.60 -5.65 -13.18
N PHE A 152 -14.45 -5.41 -12.55
CA PHE A 152 -13.21 -6.12 -12.82
C PHE A 152 -13.03 -7.31 -11.87
N THR A 153 -13.43 -7.13 -10.61
CA THR A 153 -13.36 -8.17 -9.59
C THR A 153 -14.60 -8.08 -8.71
N PRO A 154 -15.47 -9.09 -8.69
CA PRO A 154 -16.59 -9.15 -7.75
C PRO A 154 -16.10 -9.14 -6.30
N ALA A 155 -16.90 -8.56 -5.39
CA ALA A 155 -16.61 -8.62 -3.97
C ALA A 155 -16.65 -10.06 -3.46
N LYS A 156 -15.77 -10.41 -2.53
CA LYS A 156 -15.85 -11.67 -1.80
C LYS A 156 -16.70 -11.47 -0.55
N VAL A 157 -17.85 -12.13 -0.48
CA VAL A 157 -18.79 -11.96 0.63
C VAL A 157 -19.14 -13.30 1.29
N PHE A 158 -19.28 -13.25 2.61
CA PHE A 158 -19.96 -14.29 3.40
C PHE A 158 -21.41 -13.88 3.56
N THR A 159 -22.31 -14.85 3.50
CA THR A 159 -23.75 -14.60 3.45
C THR A 159 -24.48 -15.30 4.56
N ARG A 160 -25.61 -14.73 4.95
CA ARG A 160 -26.58 -15.35 5.83
C ARG A 160 -27.98 -15.20 5.27
N ARG A 161 -28.89 -16.07 5.70
CA ARG A 161 -30.31 -15.90 5.38
C ARG A 161 -30.83 -14.63 6.03
N TYR A 162 -31.62 -13.89 5.27
CA TYR A 162 -32.35 -12.74 5.77
C TYR A 162 -33.30 -13.20 6.88
N LYS A 163 -33.11 -12.66 8.09
CA LYS A 163 -34.06 -12.81 9.19
C LYS A 163 -34.77 -11.47 9.31
N LYS A 164 -36.09 -11.46 9.17
CA LYS A 164 -36.91 -10.28 9.43
C LYS A 164 -36.70 -9.89 10.90
N ARG A 165 -35.93 -8.82 11.18
CA ARG A 165 -35.71 -8.36 12.55
C ARG A 165 -37.06 -7.95 13.13
N ASN A 166 -37.55 -8.64 14.16
CA ASN A 166 -38.68 -8.17 14.95
C ASN A 166 -38.32 -6.79 15.53
N LEU A 167 -39.28 -5.85 15.50
CA LEU A 167 -39.09 -4.42 15.80
C LEU A 167 -38.46 -4.14 17.18
N ILE A 168 -38.46 -5.12 18.08
CA ILE A 168 -37.88 -5.08 19.42
C ILE A 168 -36.35 -4.86 19.39
N GLY A 169 -35.64 -5.36 18.36
CA GLY A 169 -34.18 -5.20 18.24
C GLY A 169 -33.70 -3.80 17.80
N LYS A 170 -34.59 -2.94 17.27
CA LYS A 170 -34.22 -1.58 16.86
C LYS A 170 -33.91 -0.67 18.05
N PHE A 171 -34.47 -0.96 19.22
CA PHE A 171 -34.26 -0.15 20.42
C PHE A 171 -32.85 -0.33 20.99
N THR A 172 -32.28 -1.54 20.91
CA THR A 172 -30.94 -1.83 21.45
C THR A 172 -29.81 -1.32 20.56
N ASP A 173 -29.97 -1.34 19.23
CA ASP A 173 -28.97 -0.83 18.29
C ASP A 173 -28.84 0.71 18.31
N LYS A 174 -29.94 1.42 18.58
CA LYS A 174 -29.94 2.88 18.73
C LYS A 174 -29.16 3.33 19.97
N ILE A 175 -29.17 2.52 21.04
CA ILE A 175 -28.40 2.76 22.26
C ILE A 175 -26.91 2.49 22.00
N ARG A 176 -26.57 1.42 21.26
CA ARG A 176 -25.18 1.07 20.95
C ARG A 176 -24.49 2.09 20.03
N LYS A 177 -25.19 2.64 19.04
CA LYS A 177 -24.67 3.72 18.18
C LYS A 177 -24.40 5.03 18.93
N LYS A 178 -25.00 5.24 20.11
CA LYS A 178 -24.75 6.43 20.93
C LYS A 178 -23.48 6.33 21.80
N LEU A 179 -22.86 5.14 21.88
CA LEU A 179 -21.75 4.83 22.78
C LEU A 179 -20.41 4.58 22.08
N THR A 180 -20.31 4.81 20.76
CA THR A 180 -19.04 4.77 20.03
C THR A 180 -18.80 6.13 19.36
N PRO A 181 -17.77 6.89 19.73
CA PRO A 181 -17.37 8.08 19.00
C PRO A 181 -17.01 7.71 17.55
N ASN A 182 -17.53 8.51 16.63
CA ASN A 182 -17.16 8.55 15.22
C ASN A 182 -15.65 8.76 15.06
N ASP A 183 -14.98 7.86 14.33
CA ASP A 183 -13.71 8.17 13.65
C ASP A 183 -13.79 7.64 12.21
N ASN A 184 -14.62 8.30 11.40
CA ASN A 184 -14.41 8.39 9.97
C ASN A 184 -13.95 9.83 9.68
N SER A 185 -12.67 10.08 9.90
CA SER A 185 -11.99 11.24 9.34
C SER A 185 -10.79 10.76 8.53
N VAL A 186 -10.75 11.26 7.31
CA VAL A 186 -9.67 11.17 6.34
C VAL A 186 -8.35 11.51 7.04
N LEU A 187 -7.38 10.58 7.01
CA LEU A 187 -5.99 10.89 7.35
C LEU A 187 -5.43 11.78 6.23
N THR A 188 -5.65 13.08 6.33
CA THR A 188 -4.85 14.07 5.62
C THR A 188 -3.48 14.06 6.27
N LEU A 189 -2.48 13.55 5.56
CA LEU A 189 -1.07 13.68 5.94
C LEU A 189 -0.66 15.15 5.76
N GLN A 190 -0.89 15.98 6.77
CA GLN A 190 -0.13 17.21 6.94
C GLN A 190 1.21 16.79 7.55
N GLY A 191 2.28 16.83 6.75
CA GLY A 191 3.64 16.70 7.24
C GLY A 191 4.01 18.00 7.96
N ASP A 192 4.29 17.92 9.24
CA ASP A 192 4.90 18.99 10.01
C ASP A 192 6.42 18.79 9.94
N TYR A 193 7.05 19.36 8.92
CA TYR A 193 8.50 19.52 8.89
C TYR A 193 8.79 20.77 9.70
N GLY A 194 9.06 20.59 10.99
CA GLY A 194 9.64 21.64 11.82
C GLY A 194 10.98 22.07 11.22
N SER A 195 10.99 23.24 10.60
CA SER A 195 12.19 24.01 10.29
C SER A 195 12.81 24.40 11.63
N ASN A 196 13.91 23.75 12.01
CA ASN A 196 14.78 24.30 13.03
C ASN A 196 15.90 25.03 12.29
N ASP A 197 15.63 26.31 12.03
CA ASP A 197 16.67 27.31 11.89
C ASP A 197 17.32 27.46 13.27
N SER A 198 18.60 27.15 13.34
CA SER A 198 19.47 27.64 14.40
C SER A 198 20.69 28.23 13.74
N ASP A 199 20.61 29.55 13.54
CA ASP A 199 21.76 30.43 13.46
C ASP A 199 22.59 30.24 14.73
N ASP A 200 23.85 29.87 14.59
CA ASP A 200 24.86 30.12 15.61
C ASP A 200 26.11 30.68 14.94
N SER A 201 26.22 31.99 15.05
CA SER A 201 27.39 32.79 14.71
C SER A 201 28.44 32.66 15.81
N GLY A 202 29.60 32.10 15.48
CA GLY A 202 30.75 32.01 16.38
C GLY A 202 32.05 32.09 15.60
N GLU A 203 32.51 33.32 15.40
CA GLU A 203 33.81 33.72 14.88
C GLU A 203 34.94 33.36 15.87
N SER A 204 36.02 32.71 15.40
CA SER A 204 37.39 32.98 15.85
C SER A 204 38.43 32.16 15.08
N GLY A 205 39.46 32.84 14.56
CA GLY A 205 40.83 32.34 14.57
C GLY A 205 41.44 31.92 13.23
N GLN A 206 42.11 32.88 12.59
CA GLN A 206 43.20 32.64 11.63
C GLN A 206 44.38 31.93 12.31
N SER A 207 44.99 30.99 11.59
CA SER A 207 46.45 30.83 11.55
C SER A 207 46.80 30.20 10.21
N ASP A 208 47.41 31.02 9.35
CA ASP A 208 48.22 30.59 8.23
C ASP A 208 49.42 29.79 8.76
N ASP A 209 49.82 28.74 8.05
CA ASP A 209 51.22 28.36 7.90
C ASP A 209 51.32 27.49 6.63
N ASP A 210 52.03 28.04 5.65
CA ASP A 210 52.56 27.41 4.46
C ASP A 210 53.60 26.32 4.83
N ASP A 211 53.73 25.27 4.01
CA ASP A 211 55.02 24.91 3.38
C ASP A 211 54.92 23.62 2.52
N SER A 212 55.02 23.85 1.22
CA SER A 212 56.02 23.33 0.25
C SER A 212 56.35 21.82 0.13
N ASP A 213 56.32 21.38 -1.14
CA ASP A 213 57.30 20.54 -1.86
C ASP A 213 57.43 19.05 -1.46
N ASP A 214 57.75 18.08 -2.32
CA ASP A 214 57.91 17.93 -3.78
C ASP A 214 58.12 16.42 -4.02
N SER A 215 58.02 15.98 -5.30
CA SER A 215 58.70 14.81 -5.91
C SER A 215 58.32 13.39 -5.41
N ASP A 216 57.74 12.51 -6.22
CA ASP A 216 58.20 11.83 -7.45
C ASP A 216 58.65 10.38 -7.17
N ASP A 217 58.43 9.57 -8.20
CA ASP A 217 59.07 8.30 -8.54
C ASP A 217 58.48 6.93 -8.10
N SER A 218 57.76 6.35 -9.08
CA SER A 218 58.24 5.24 -9.94
C SER A 218 58.21 3.77 -9.47
N ASP A 219 57.74 2.98 -10.45
CA ASP A 219 58.10 1.61 -10.83
C ASP A 219 57.35 0.39 -10.28
N ASP A 220 56.50 -0.14 -11.17
CA ASP A 220 56.56 -1.46 -11.81
C ASP A 220 56.70 -2.73 -10.94
N SER A 221 55.79 -3.68 -11.16
CA SER A 221 56.10 -4.95 -11.83
C SER A 221 54.86 -5.82 -12.04
N ASP A 222 54.72 -6.29 -13.27
CA ASP A 222 53.83 -7.36 -13.73
C ASP A 222 54.06 -8.69 -12.99
N ASP A 223 53.00 -9.49 -12.82
CA ASP A 223 53.16 -10.95 -12.83
C ASP A 223 52.01 -11.62 -13.60
N SER A 224 52.41 -12.38 -14.61
CA SER A 224 51.59 -13.13 -15.54
C SER A 224 51.78 -14.62 -15.24
N GLY A 225 50.70 -15.33 -14.92
CA GLY A 225 50.72 -16.79 -14.73
C GLY A 225 49.54 -17.48 -15.41
N ASP A 226 49.84 -18.05 -16.57
CA ASP A 226 48.93 -18.72 -17.51
C ASP A 226 48.82 -20.25 -17.28
N SER A 227 47.68 -20.77 -17.72
CA SER A 227 47.27 -22.11 -18.22
C SER A 227 47.55 -23.44 -17.50
N GLY A 228 46.50 -24.29 -17.50
CA GLY A 228 46.56 -25.72 -17.18
C GLY A 228 45.21 -26.43 -17.32
N ASN A 229 44.86 -26.78 -18.55
CA ASN A 229 43.60 -27.35 -19.06
C ASN A 229 43.35 -28.83 -18.70
N SER A 230 42.09 -29.29 -18.61
CA SER A 230 41.61 -30.55 -19.23
C SER A 230 40.09 -30.78 -19.02
N ASN A 231 39.36 -30.74 -20.13
CA ASN A 231 38.08 -31.44 -20.32
C ASN A 231 38.36 -32.93 -20.58
N GLU A 232 37.47 -33.83 -20.13
CA GLU A 232 36.93 -34.85 -21.04
C GLU A 232 35.66 -35.53 -20.50
N SER A 233 34.82 -35.90 -21.47
CA SER A 233 33.47 -36.44 -21.38
C SER A 233 33.45 -37.96 -21.14
N ASN A 234 32.48 -38.43 -20.37
CA ASN A 234 31.58 -39.55 -20.71
C ASN A 234 30.47 -39.68 -19.67
#